data_AF-A0A8H3XC24-F1
#
_entry.id   AF-A0A8H3XC24-F1
#
_cell.length_a   1.000
_cell.length_b   1.000
_cell.length_c   1.000
_cell.angle_alpha   90.00
_cell.angle_beta   90.00
_cell.angle_gamma   90.00
#
_symmetry.space_group_name_H-M   'P 1'
#
loop_
_entity.id
_entity.type
_entity.pdbx_description
1 polymer ?
#
loop_
_entity_poly.entity_id
_entity_poly.type
_entity_poly.pdbx_seq_one_letter_code
_entity_poly.pdbx_strand_id
1 'polypeptide(L)'
;MLKKYRDLWWSHPMAEWEKAKLPYVLAENVTIDKYEERTDQFNVRGSWEWSAKLEKNGIVLGDVTVYELPTQAHEVCIGKITELMIEQCRPVNRTDAEIYLLGATRTRAKDFCKEPDGTFRPRKSAVDLPNGSDGLTAPWPNIVIEVASSESVKHAKDRARNYWLHGNRVHDVIIVKLYYDRKPQFQAV
;
A
#
# COMPACT_ATOMS: atom_id res chain seq x y z
N MET A 1 11.77 -3.59 -27.70
CA MET A 1 12.76 -3.97 -26.65
C MET A 1 12.20 -3.85 -25.22
N LEU A 2 10.88 -4.00 -24.98
CA LEU A 2 10.22 -3.77 -23.69
C LEU A 2 9.58 -5.03 -23.06
N LYS A 3 9.57 -6.16 -23.77
CA LYS A 3 9.02 -7.44 -23.27
C LYS A 3 10.03 -8.23 -22.41
N LYS A 4 11.34 -8.03 -22.63
CA LYS A 4 12.41 -8.80 -21.96
C LYS A 4 12.61 -8.42 -20.48
N TYR A 5 11.94 -7.37 -20.00
CA TYR A 5 12.03 -6.86 -18.63
C TYR A 5 10.81 -7.21 -17.76
N ARG A 6 9.77 -7.84 -18.34
CA ARG A 6 8.50 -8.18 -17.66
C ARG A 6 8.65 -9.38 -16.72
N ASP A 7 9.29 -10.45 -17.20
CA ASP A 7 9.45 -11.67 -16.41
C ASP A 7 10.43 -11.50 -15.25
N LEU A 8 11.33 -10.52 -15.32
CA LEU A 8 12.38 -10.30 -14.32
C LEU A 8 11.85 -9.79 -12.98
N TRP A 9 10.71 -9.10 -12.86
CA TRP A 9 10.27 -8.60 -11.54
C TRP A 9 9.63 -9.65 -10.64
N TRP A 10 8.89 -10.57 -11.26
CA TRP A 10 8.33 -11.74 -10.61
C TRP A 10 9.39 -12.84 -10.39
N SER A 11 10.58 -12.74 -11.01
CA SER A 11 11.62 -13.79 -10.97
C SER A 11 13.07 -13.36 -10.61
N HIS A 12 13.42 -12.07 -10.59
CA HIS A 12 14.80 -11.53 -10.49
C HIS A 12 14.89 -10.02 -10.09
N PRO A 13 15.30 -9.67 -8.85
CA PRO A 13 15.16 -8.33 -8.24
C PRO A 13 16.11 -7.20 -8.73
N MET A 14 16.71 -7.29 -9.92
CA MET A 14 17.71 -6.32 -10.44
C MET A 14 17.29 -5.56 -11.72
N ALA A 15 16.00 -5.25 -11.89
CA ALA A 15 15.57 -4.53 -13.09
C ALA A 15 15.64 -2.98 -12.94
N GLU A 16 15.82 -2.29 -14.05
CA GLU A 16 16.03 -0.83 -14.13
C GLU A 16 14.71 -0.05 -13.95
N TRP A 17 14.16 -0.03 -12.73
CA TRP A 17 12.89 0.63 -12.39
C TRP A 17 12.80 2.09 -12.85
N GLU A 18 13.90 2.83 -12.85
CA GLU A 18 13.95 4.25 -13.20
C GLU A 18 13.44 4.52 -14.63
N LYS A 19 13.39 3.49 -15.49
CA LYS A 19 12.91 3.59 -16.87
C LYS A 19 11.44 3.20 -17.04
N ALA A 20 10.78 2.65 -16.02
CA ALA A 20 9.39 2.25 -16.09
C ALA A 20 8.45 3.46 -15.96
N LYS A 21 7.40 3.50 -16.78
CA LYS A 21 6.30 4.45 -16.59
C LYS A 21 5.25 3.82 -15.70
N LEU A 22 5.00 4.42 -14.55
CA LEU A 22 4.00 3.98 -13.58
C LEU A 22 2.62 4.60 -13.88
N PRO A 23 1.50 3.92 -13.55
CA PRO A 23 1.44 2.59 -12.96
C PRO A 23 1.86 1.47 -13.93
N TYR A 24 2.48 0.42 -13.40
CA TYR A 24 3.03 -0.68 -14.19
C TYR A 24 2.49 -2.04 -13.71
N VAL A 25 1.88 -2.80 -14.61
CA VAL A 25 1.40 -4.16 -14.34
C VAL A 25 2.60 -5.12 -14.39
N LEU A 26 2.93 -5.71 -13.24
CA LEU A 26 4.03 -6.66 -13.06
C LEU A 26 3.68 -8.07 -13.48
N ALA A 27 2.47 -8.51 -13.13
CA ALA A 27 1.99 -9.85 -13.42
C ALA A 27 0.47 -9.83 -13.56
N GLU A 28 -0.04 -10.69 -14.46
CA GLU A 28 -1.47 -10.87 -14.70
C GLU A 28 -1.86 -12.29 -14.31
N ASN A 29 -3.14 -12.50 -14.00
CA ASN A 29 -3.69 -13.82 -13.66
C ASN A 29 -3.02 -14.49 -12.44
N VAL A 30 -2.69 -13.69 -11.41
CA VAL A 30 -2.07 -14.15 -10.17
C VAL A 30 -3.15 -14.38 -9.11
N THR A 31 -3.10 -15.51 -8.39
CA THR A 31 -3.95 -15.71 -7.21
C THR A 31 -3.45 -14.86 -6.06
N ILE A 32 -4.34 -14.44 -5.15
CA ILE A 32 -3.95 -13.63 -3.99
C ILE A 32 -2.89 -14.32 -3.12
N ASP A 33 -3.02 -15.64 -2.88
CA ASP A 33 -2.05 -16.39 -2.08
C ASP A 33 -0.65 -16.38 -2.74
N LYS A 34 -0.58 -16.47 -4.07
CA LYS A 34 0.68 -16.41 -4.80
C LYS A 34 1.28 -15.01 -4.76
N TYR A 35 0.45 -13.98 -4.83
CA TYR A 35 0.88 -12.60 -4.64
C TYR A 35 1.49 -12.43 -3.23
N GLU A 36 0.79 -12.86 -2.19
CA GLU A 36 1.25 -12.73 -0.80
C GLU A 36 2.59 -13.45 -0.58
N GLU A 37 2.69 -14.72 -1.01
CA GLU A 37 3.93 -15.50 -0.96
C GLU A 37 5.12 -14.75 -1.58
N ARG A 38 4.90 -14.10 -2.73
CA ARG A 38 5.94 -13.39 -3.47
C ARG A 38 6.30 -12.05 -2.85
N THR A 39 5.31 -11.31 -2.34
CA THR A 39 5.58 -10.07 -1.60
C THR A 39 6.44 -10.34 -0.36
N ASP A 40 6.22 -11.46 0.31
CA ASP A 40 6.99 -11.90 1.47
C ASP A 40 8.38 -12.40 1.07
N GLN A 41 8.47 -13.22 0.02
CA GLN A 41 9.73 -13.75 -0.50
C GLN A 41 10.72 -12.64 -0.89
N PHE A 42 10.23 -11.57 -1.53
CA PHE A 42 11.07 -10.48 -2.03
C PHE A 42 11.13 -9.26 -1.10
N ASN A 43 10.40 -9.27 0.01
CA ASN A 43 10.29 -8.15 0.94
C ASN A 43 9.92 -6.83 0.23
N VAL A 44 8.92 -6.90 -0.66
CA VAL A 44 8.41 -5.77 -1.47
C VAL A 44 7.05 -5.27 -0.98
N ARG A 45 6.80 -5.47 0.32
CA ARG A 45 5.62 -4.97 1.01
C ARG A 45 5.46 -3.46 0.82
N GLY A 46 4.22 -2.97 0.72
CA GLY A 46 3.88 -1.58 0.41
C GLY A 46 4.12 -1.14 -1.04
N SER A 47 4.88 -1.90 -1.84
CA SER A 47 5.24 -1.48 -3.21
C SER A 47 4.34 -2.10 -4.29
N TRP A 48 3.76 -3.27 -4.01
CA TRP A 48 2.93 -4.01 -4.97
C TRP A 48 1.49 -4.07 -4.48
N GLU A 49 0.55 -3.87 -5.39
CA GLU A 49 -0.89 -4.01 -5.12
C GLU A 49 -1.49 -5.11 -5.97
N TRP A 50 -2.36 -5.93 -5.38
CA TRP A 50 -3.13 -6.93 -6.10
C TRP A 50 -4.59 -6.49 -6.25
N SER A 51 -5.13 -6.63 -7.46
CA SER A 51 -6.53 -6.33 -7.76
C SER A 51 -7.15 -7.42 -8.62
N ALA A 52 -8.26 -7.99 -8.17
CA ALA A 52 -8.99 -9.02 -8.89
C ALA A 52 -9.46 -8.52 -10.27
N LYS A 53 -9.43 -9.43 -11.26
CA LYS A 53 -9.83 -9.18 -12.64
C LYS A 53 -10.86 -10.19 -13.15
N LEU A 54 -10.69 -11.45 -12.80
CA LEU A 54 -11.49 -12.54 -13.32
C LEU A 54 -11.67 -13.61 -12.24
N GLU A 55 -12.88 -14.16 -12.17
CA GLU A 55 -13.10 -15.43 -11.48
C GLU A 55 -13.24 -16.55 -12.51
N LYS A 56 -12.46 -17.62 -12.36
CA LYS A 56 -12.52 -18.80 -13.23
C LYS A 56 -12.53 -20.05 -12.36
N ASN A 57 -13.59 -20.86 -12.49
CA ASN A 57 -13.77 -22.10 -11.73
C ASN A 57 -13.66 -21.90 -10.20
N GLY A 58 -14.22 -20.79 -9.68
CA GLY A 58 -14.15 -20.44 -8.25
C GLY A 58 -12.79 -19.90 -7.79
N ILE A 59 -11.83 -19.71 -8.70
CA ILE A 59 -10.52 -19.12 -8.41
C ILE A 59 -10.52 -17.68 -8.87
N VAL A 60 -10.27 -16.75 -7.94
CA VAL A 60 -10.11 -15.33 -8.26
C VAL A 60 -8.67 -15.08 -8.70
N LEU A 61 -8.54 -14.50 -9.88
CA LEU A 61 -7.29 -14.11 -10.50
C LEU A 61 -7.25 -12.60 -10.65
N GLY A 62 -6.09 -12.01 -10.38
CA GLY A 62 -5.89 -10.57 -10.42
C GLY A 62 -4.56 -10.17 -11.00
N ASP A 63 -4.41 -8.86 -11.16
CA ASP A 63 -3.18 -8.23 -11.61
C ASP A 63 -2.40 -7.70 -10.41
N VAL A 64 -1.08 -7.79 -10.50
CA VAL A 64 -0.13 -7.19 -9.56
C VAL A 64 0.41 -5.92 -10.20
N THR A 65 0.19 -4.76 -9.57
CA THR A 65 0.55 -3.44 -10.12
C THR A 65 1.45 -2.67 -9.16
N VAL A 66 2.42 -1.94 -9.70
CA VAL A 66 3.19 -0.92 -8.97
C VAL A 66 2.66 0.45 -9.38
N TYR A 67 2.15 1.21 -8.42
CA TYR A 67 1.64 2.56 -8.67
C TYR A 67 2.71 3.62 -8.44
N GLU A 68 3.56 3.43 -7.44
CA GLU A 68 4.71 4.26 -7.16
C GLU A 68 5.83 3.47 -6.46
N LEU A 69 7.03 4.03 -6.46
CA LEU A 69 8.14 3.56 -5.64
C LEU A 69 8.46 4.65 -4.61
N PRO A 70 8.72 4.29 -3.34
CA PRO A 70 9.03 5.25 -2.31
C PRO A 70 10.31 6.02 -2.68
N THR A 71 10.24 7.34 -2.57
CA THR A 71 11.41 8.23 -2.67
C THR A 71 11.93 8.55 -1.27
N GLN A 72 13.12 9.12 -1.16
CA GLN A 72 13.60 9.62 0.14
C GLN A 72 12.63 10.65 0.76
N ALA A 73 12.01 11.51 -0.06
CA ALA A 73 11.04 12.49 0.43
C ALA A 73 9.75 11.84 0.94
N HIS A 74 9.33 10.74 0.31
CA HIS A 74 8.20 9.91 0.76
C HIS A 74 8.46 9.32 2.14
N GLU A 75 9.62 8.66 2.32
CA GLU A 75 10.01 8.04 3.59
C GLU A 75 10.15 9.07 4.72
N VAL A 76 10.77 10.22 4.43
CA VAL A 76 10.88 11.32 5.40
C VAL A 76 9.49 11.86 5.80
N CYS A 77 8.56 11.94 4.84
CA CYS A 77 7.20 12.39 5.11
C CYS A 77 6.47 11.42 6.04
N ILE A 78 6.51 10.11 5.75
CA ILE A 78 5.91 9.07 6.60
C ILE A 78 6.52 9.10 8.01
N GLY A 79 7.85 9.18 8.09
CA GLY A 79 8.56 9.27 9.36
C GLY A 79 8.09 10.46 10.19
N LYS A 80 7.93 11.64 9.56
CA LYS A 80 7.51 12.84 10.28
C LYS A 80 6.06 12.78 10.75
N ILE A 81 5.14 12.29 9.92
CA ILE A 81 3.73 12.13 10.34
C ILE A 81 3.65 11.11 11.49
N THR A 82 4.40 10.01 11.39
CA THR A 82 4.45 8.98 12.41
C THR A 82 4.97 9.51 13.74
N GLU A 83 6.07 10.28 13.72
CA GLU A 83 6.62 10.95 14.90
C GLU A 83 5.55 11.84 15.57
N LEU A 84 4.91 12.72 14.80
CA LEU A 84 3.88 13.63 15.32
C LEU A 84 2.68 12.88 15.91
N MET A 85 2.23 11.81 15.27
CA MET A 85 1.14 10.98 15.79
C MET A 85 1.52 10.34 17.13
N ILE A 86 2.72 9.77 17.24
CA ILE A 86 3.22 9.16 18.48
C ILE A 86 3.36 10.21 19.59
N GLU A 87 3.90 11.38 19.28
CA GLU A 87 4.03 12.49 20.24
C GLU A 87 2.67 12.93 20.78
N GLN A 88 1.69 13.12 19.88
CA GLN A 88 0.35 13.54 20.26
C GLN A 88 -0.42 12.48 21.06
N CYS A 89 -0.14 11.19 20.81
CA CYS A 89 -0.76 10.08 21.53
C CYS A 89 -0.02 9.71 22.84
N ARG A 90 1.15 10.28 23.10
CA ARG A 90 1.94 9.99 24.32
C ARG A 90 1.15 10.10 25.63
N PRO A 91 0.21 11.05 25.83
CA PRO A 91 -0.57 11.14 27.06
C PRO A 91 -1.45 9.93 27.35
N VAL A 92 -1.83 9.13 26.34
CA VAL A 92 -2.69 7.94 26.49
C VAL A 92 -1.91 6.63 26.46
N ASN A 93 -0.58 6.67 26.45
CA ASN A 93 0.23 5.46 26.50
C ASN A 93 -0.07 4.63 27.76
N ARG A 94 -0.07 3.30 27.62
CA ARG A 94 -0.38 2.33 28.69
C ARG A 94 -1.78 2.48 29.29
N THR A 95 -2.73 3.05 28.53
CA THR A 95 -4.16 3.09 28.87
C THR A 95 -4.98 2.34 27.82
N ASP A 96 -6.28 2.15 28.07
CA ASP A 96 -7.19 1.53 27.10
C ASP A 96 -7.36 2.38 25.82
N ALA A 97 -6.95 3.66 25.85
CA ALA A 97 -6.96 4.55 24.71
C ALA A 97 -5.61 4.59 23.94
N GLU A 98 -4.63 3.75 24.33
CA GLU A 98 -3.32 3.70 23.65
C GLU A 98 -3.48 3.36 22.16
N ILE A 99 -2.79 4.12 21.31
CA ILE A 99 -2.79 3.95 19.86
C ILE A 99 -1.42 3.42 19.42
N TYR A 100 -1.43 2.28 18.74
CA TYR A 100 -0.23 1.61 18.23
C TYR A 100 0.03 1.98 16.77
N LEU A 101 1.30 2.26 16.46
CA LEU A 101 1.82 2.24 15.09
C LEU A 101 2.00 0.78 14.65
N LEU A 102 1.44 0.43 13.48
CA LEU A 102 1.63 -0.90 12.88
C LEU A 102 2.40 -0.86 11.55
N GLY A 103 2.77 0.32 11.07
CA GLY A 103 3.43 0.49 9.77
C GLY A 103 2.56 0.03 8.59
N ALA A 104 3.20 -0.51 7.56
CA ALA A 104 2.55 -1.06 6.37
C ALA A 104 1.88 -2.42 6.68
N THR A 105 0.64 -2.37 7.18
CA THR A 105 -0.14 -3.56 7.51
C THR A 105 -0.80 -4.14 6.25
N ARG A 106 -0.62 -5.45 6.02
CA ARG A 106 -1.33 -6.16 4.95
C ARG A 106 -2.83 -6.09 5.17
N THR A 107 -3.55 -5.69 4.12
CA THR A 107 -5.02 -5.73 4.12
C THR A 107 -5.57 -6.38 2.86
N ARG A 108 -6.66 -7.11 3.01
CA ARG A 108 -7.37 -7.89 2.01
C ARG A 108 -8.87 -7.60 2.12
N ALA A 109 -9.44 -7.19 1.01
CA ALA A 109 -10.88 -7.28 0.77
C ALA A 109 -11.12 -8.31 -0.35
N LYS A 110 -12.34 -8.81 -0.49
CA LYS A 110 -12.73 -9.86 -1.47
C LYS A 110 -11.95 -9.80 -2.79
N ASP A 111 -11.82 -8.60 -3.36
CA ASP A 111 -11.28 -8.36 -4.69
C ASP A 111 -9.96 -7.56 -4.70
N PHE A 112 -9.34 -7.30 -3.55
CA PHE A 112 -8.18 -6.41 -3.44
C PHE A 112 -7.24 -6.82 -2.31
N CYS A 113 -5.93 -6.67 -2.52
CA CYS A 113 -4.94 -6.71 -1.45
C CYS A 113 -4.07 -5.45 -1.55
N LYS A 114 -4.05 -4.66 -0.47
CA LYS A 114 -3.32 -3.40 -0.40
C LYS A 114 -2.62 -3.26 0.93
N GLU A 115 -1.47 -2.60 0.91
CA GLU A 115 -0.71 -2.26 2.11
C GLU A 115 -0.51 -0.74 2.07
N PRO A 116 -0.94 -0.02 3.11
CA PRO A 116 -0.76 1.43 3.18
C PRO A 116 0.68 1.79 3.58
N ASP A 117 1.06 3.05 3.42
CA ASP A 117 2.37 3.55 3.86
C ASP A 117 2.54 3.54 5.39
N GLY A 118 1.44 3.74 6.12
CA GLY A 118 1.45 3.71 7.58
C GLY A 118 0.06 3.51 8.17
N THR A 119 -0.01 2.87 9.34
CA THR A 119 -1.29 2.62 10.02
C THR A 119 -1.22 2.77 11.52
N PHE A 120 -2.36 3.16 12.09
CA PHE A 120 -2.56 3.28 13.52
C PHE A 120 -3.87 2.65 13.95
N ARG A 121 -3.87 2.02 15.13
CA ARG A 121 -5.10 1.58 15.79
C ARG A 121 -4.91 1.46 17.31
N PRO A 122 -5.98 1.60 18.10
CA PRO A 122 -5.96 1.13 19.47
C PRO A 122 -5.90 -0.40 19.53
N ARG A 123 -5.71 -0.94 20.73
CA ARG A 123 -5.86 -2.38 20.94
C ARG A 123 -7.28 -2.80 20.60
N LYS A 124 -7.42 -3.78 19.70
CA LYS A 124 -8.69 -4.38 19.31
C LYS A 124 -8.61 -5.89 19.48
N SER A 125 -9.73 -6.50 19.86
CA SER A 125 -9.89 -7.95 19.82
C SER A 125 -9.81 -8.47 18.39
N ALA A 126 -9.46 -9.75 18.27
CA ALA A 126 -9.62 -10.47 17.02
C ALA A 126 -11.08 -10.40 16.53
N VAL A 127 -11.28 -10.40 15.22
CA VAL A 127 -12.61 -10.40 14.58
C VAL A 127 -12.90 -11.75 13.96
N ASP A 128 -14.18 -12.04 13.71
CA ASP A 128 -14.59 -13.26 13.04
C ASP A 128 -14.18 -13.28 11.57
N LEU A 129 -13.83 -14.47 11.07
CA LEU A 129 -13.63 -14.72 9.64
C LEU A 129 -14.92 -14.41 8.85
N PRO A 130 -14.86 -13.82 7.64
CA PRO A 130 -13.67 -13.34 6.91
C PRO A 130 -13.44 -11.82 7.10
N ASN A 131 -13.86 -11.24 8.22
CA ASN A 131 -13.91 -9.78 8.40
C ASN A 131 -12.55 -9.16 8.79
N GLY A 132 -11.53 -9.97 9.04
CA GLY A 132 -10.19 -9.49 9.35
C GLY A 132 -9.56 -8.75 8.18
N SER A 133 -8.68 -7.80 8.49
CA SER A 133 -7.93 -7.07 7.48
C SER A 133 -6.99 -7.98 6.72
N ASP A 134 -6.37 -8.97 7.34
CA ASP A 134 -5.53 -9.96 6.66
C ASP A 134 -6.33 -11.08 5.97
N GLY A 135 -7.66 -10.95 5.91
CA GLY A 135 -8.55 -12.04 5.51
C GLY A 135 -8.68 -13.14 6.57
N LEU A 136 -7.99 -13.00 7.71
CA LEU A 136 -8.10 -13.88 8.87
C LEU A 136 -8.86 -13.15 9.99
N THR A 137 -8.26 -13.06 11.17
CA THR A 137 -8.90 -12.50 12.37
C THR A 137 -8.28 -11.18 12.82
N ALA A 138 -7.29 -10.64 12.11
CA ALA A 138 -6.67 -9.38 12.49
C ALA A 138 -7.64 -8.21 12.25
N PRO A 139 -7.92 -7.34 13.24
CA PRO A 139 -8.84 -6.24 13.02
C PRO A 139 -8.23 -5.16 12.12
N TRP A 140 -9.07 -4.51 11.31
CA TRP A 140 -8.65 -3.38 10.47
C TRP A 140 -8.05 -2.22 11.28
N PRO A 141 -7.06 -1.50 10.70
CA PRO A 141 -6.54 -0.27 11.28
C PRO A 141 -7.63 0.80 11.38
N ASN A 142 -7.46 1.78 12.27
CA ASN A 142 -8.39 2.91 12.39
C ASN A 142 -8.00 4.06 11.48
N ILE A 143 -6.69 4.31 11.36
CA ILE A 143 -6.13 5.40 10.58
C ILE A 143 -5.14 4.80 9.60
N VAL A 144 -5.26 5.21 8.35
CA VAL A 144 -4.33 4.90 7.27
C VAL A 144 -3.64 6.19 6.82
N ILE A 145 -2.33 6.11 6.57
CA ILE A 145 -1.55 7.15 5.89
C ILE A 145 -1.21 6.65 4.49
N GLU A 146 -1.37 7.53 3.51
CA GLU A 146 -0.97 7.35 2.12
C GLU A 146 -0.21 8.60 1.66
N VAL A 147 1.00 8.44 1.14
CA VAL A 147 1.86 9.51 0.67
C VAL A 147 2.05 9.33 -0.83
N ALA A 148 1.32 10.12 -1.61
CA ALA A 148 1.39 10.07 -3.06
C ALA A 148 2.55 10.92 -3.59
N SER A 149 3.62 10.30 -4.07
CA SER A 149 4.76 10.95 -4.72
C SER A 149 4.55 11.15 -6.21
N SER A 150 4.49 10.06 -6.97
CA SER A 150 4.27 10.09 -8.42
C SER A 150 2.82 9.74 -8.77
N GLU A 151 2.13 9.07 -7.85
CA GLU A 151 0.70 8.78 -7.95
C GLU A 151 -0.16 10.06 -8.10
N SER A 152 -1.21 9.98 -8.92
CA SER A 152 -2.17 11.08 -9.07
C SER A 152 -3.06 11.25 -7.83
N VAL A 153 -3.41 12.49 -7.48
CA VAL A 153 -4.36 12.77 -6.38
C VAL A 153 -5.71 12.07 -6.59
N LYS A 154 -6.15 11.94 -7.85
CA LYS A 154 -7.39 11.24 -8.18
C LYS A 154 -7.30 9.77 -7.75
N HIS A 155 -6.23 9.08 -8.13
CA HIS A 155 -6.02 7.68 -7.76
C HIS A 155 -6.00 7.49 -6.23
N ALA A 156 -5.28 8.35 -5.50
CA ALA A 156 -5.19 8.26 -4.04
C ALA A 156 -6.58 8.44 -3.38
N LYS A 157 -7.36 9.41 -3.88
CA LYS A 157 -8.73 9.63 -3.41
C LYS A 157 -9.67 8.47 -3.76
N ASP A 158 -9.53 7.89 -4.95
CA ASP A 158 -10.31 6.74 -5.38
C ASP A 158 -9.97 5.51 -4.52
N ARG A 159 -8.69 5.29 -4.20
CA ARG A 159 -8.23 4.25 -3.25
C ARG A 159 -8.83 4.47 -1.87
N ALA A 160 -8.73 5.68 -1.32
CA ALA A 160 -9.30 6.01 -0.02
C ALA A 160 -10.81 5.74 0.05
N ARG A 161 -11.58 6.17 -0.96
CA ARG A 161 -13.05 6.00 -0.97
C ARG A 161 -13.47 4.56 -1.22
N ASN A 162 -12.88 3.91 -2.22
CA ASN A 162 -13.37 2.64 -2.72
C ASN A 162 -12.77 1.43 -1.99
N TYR A 163 -11.65 1.63 -1.30
CA TYR A 163 -10.98 0.56 -0.56
C TYR A 163 -10.94 0.82 0.96
N TRP A 164 -10.28 1.90 1.41
CA TRP A 164 -10.03 2.13 2.84
C TRP A 164 -11.29 2.48 3.63
N LEU A 165 -12.09 3.43 3.14
CA LEU A 165 -13.32 3.87 3.80
C LEU A 165 -14.54 3.00 3.43
N HIS A 166 -14.38 2.07 2.49
CA HIS A 166 -15.47 1.24 2.05
C HIS A 166 -15.90 0.27 3.14
N GLY A 167 -17.20 0.24 3.45
CA GLY A 167 -17.76 -0.70 4.44
C GLY A 167 -17.21 -0.51 5.85
N ASN A 168 -16.81 0.72 6.23
CA ASN A 168 -16.27 1.05 7.56
C ASN A 168 -15.03 0.24 7.96
N ARG A 169 -14.21 -0.17 6.98
CA ARG A 169 -12.93 -0.87 7.23
C ARG A 169 -11.97 0.00 8.05
N VAL A 170 -11.77 1.24 7.61
CA VAL A 170 -10.92 2.25 8.27
C VAL A 170 -11.78 3.46 8.63
N HIS A 171 -11.47 4.12 9.74
CA HIS A 171 -12.20 5.31 10.21
C HIS A 171 -11.73 6.57 9.46
N ASP A 172 -10.41 6.78 9.36
CA ASP A 172 -9.81 7.94 8.71
C ASP A 172 -8.67 7.55 7.75
N VAL A 173 -8.53 8.35 6.69
CA VAL A 173 -7.41 8.25 5.74
C VAL A 173 -6.75 9.61 5.61
N ILE A 174 -5.46 9.68 5.91
CA ILE A 174 -4.62 10.86 5.72
C ILE A 174 -3.87 10.67 4.40
N ILE A 175 -4.18 11.50 3.40
CA ILE A 175 -3.47 11.51 2.12
C ILE A 175 -2.56 12.73 2.07
N VAL A 176 -1.26 12.51 1.85
CA VAL A 176 -0.29 13.58 1.61
C VAL A 176 0.21 13.52 0.19
N LYS A 177 0.06 14.63 -0.56
CA LYS A 177 0.59 14.74 -1.92
C LYS A 177 1.93 15.48 -1.89
N LEU A 178 3.00 14.83 -2.35
CA LEU A 178 4.28 15.49 -2.53
C LEU A 178 4.33 16.18 -3.90
N TYR A 179 4.77 17.43 -3.90
CA TYR A 179 5.07 18.19 -5.10
C TYR A 179 6.58 18.44 -5.15
N TYR A 180 7.20 18.07 -6.26
CA TYR A 180 8.59 18.35 -6.52
C TYR A 180 8.67 19.60 -7.37
N ASP A 181 9.35 20.64 -6.88
CA ASP A 181 9.71 21.77 -7.70
C ASP A 181 10.58 21.24 -8.85
N ARG A 182 10.11 21.35 -10.08
CA ARG A 182 10.96 21.10 -11.24
C ARG A 182 12.07 22.14 -11.19
N LYS A 183 13.28 21.76 -10.82
CA LYS A 183 14.45 22.56 -11.22
C LYS A 183 14.38 22.73 -12.74
N PRO A 184 14.59 23.94 -13.29
CA PRO A 184 14.72 24.11 -14.73
C PRO A 184 15.79 23.13 -15.21
N GLN A 185 15.44 22.26 -16.15
CA GLN A 185 16.44 21.54 -16.92
C GLN A 185 17.22 22.63 -17.66
N PHE A 186 18.47 22.86 -17.26
CA PHE A 186 19.39 23.61 -18.11
C PHE A 186 19.43 22.87 -19.44
N GLN A 187 18.85 23.48 -20.48
CA GLN A 187 19.10 23.07 -21.84
C GLN A 187 20.57 23.35 -22.08
N ALA A 188 21.39 22.29 -22.12
CA ALA A 188 22.72 22.39 -22.69
C ALA A 188 22.52 22.75 -24.17
N VAL A 189 23.07 23.89 -24.54
CA VAL A 189 23.21 24.38 -25.92
C VAL A 189 24.19 23.49 -26.68
#